data_AF-A0A4Q2X8D4-F1
#
_entry.id   AF-A0A4Q2X8D4-F1
#
_cell.length_a   1.000
_cell.length_b   1.000
_cell.length_c   1.000
_cell.angle_alpha   90.00
_cell.angle_beta   90.00
_cell.angle_gamma   90.00
#
_symmetry.space_group_name_H-M   'P 1'
#
loop_
_entity.id
_entity.type
_entity.pdbx_description
1 polymer ?
#
loop_
_entity_poly.entity_id
_entity_poly.type
_entity_poly.pdbx_seq_one_letter_code
_entity_poly.pdbx_strand_id
1 'polypeptide(L)'
;MSRRLVVVPRFGQDGPMEPSPTDVRPLLPIIFWIIWFAILNGLVMIQLFAGGGIPKGGDQVGHPVVVLAIVSGLALVALAIRFVVIPQIGDVVKKLPAMIVGLALSEGIGIVGMFVVGKEFPDTKQALFVSAIVCILSFAPFYAKPSVSERRF
;
A
#
# COMPACT_ATOMS: atom_id res chain seq x y z
N MET A 1 -18.18 60.55 -20.13
CA MET A 1 -18.44 59.55 -21.19
C MET A 1 -18.68 58.21 -20.51
N SER A 2 -19.93 57.82 -20.31
CA SER A 2 -20.33 56.68 -19.46
C SER A 2 -20.92 55.57 -20.33
N ARG A 3 -20.21 54.44 -20.50
CA ARG A 3 -20.75 53.24 -21.17
C ARG A 3 -21.51 52.39 -20.16
N ARG A 4 -22.84 52.32 -20.29
CA ARG A 4 -23.64 51.32 -19.56
C ARG A 4 -23.48 49.97 -20.27
N LEU A 5 -22.91 49.00 -19.56
CA LEU A 5 -22.93 47.59 -19.95
C LEU A 5 -24.34 47.05 -19.79
N VAL A 6 -24.90 46.55 -20.89
CA VAL A 6 -26.18 45.83 -20.89
C VAL A 6 -25.93 44.44 -20.32
N VAL A 7 -26.47 44.16 -19.14
CA VAL A 7 -26.49 42.82 -18.54
C VAL A 7 -27.61 42.04 -19.23
N VAL A 8 -27.25 41.03 -20.02
CA VAL A 8 -28.20 40.09 -20.62
C VAL A 8 -28.45 38.96 -19.61
N PRO A 9 -29.68 38.74 -19.13
CA PRO A 9 -29.98 37.62 -18.25
C PRO A 9 -29.91 36.31 -19.04
N ARG A 10 -29.04 35.39 -18.61
CA ARG A 10 -28.92 34.05 -19.17
C ARG A 10 -30.06 33.17 -18.62
N PHE A 11 -31.24 33.29 -19.21
CA PHE A 11 -32.36 32.38 -18.97
C PHE A 11 -32.14 31.09 -19.76
N GLY A 12 -32.20 29.95 -19.07
CA GLY A 12 -32.29 28.63 -19.70
C GLY A 12 -31.01 27.79 -19.61
N GLN A 13 -30.77 27.19 -18.45
CA GLN A 13 -29.98 25.96 -18.37
C GLN A 13 -30.43 25.04 -17.23
N ASP A 14 -31.74 24.98 -16.96
CA ASP A 14 -32.33 23.99 -16.07
C ASP A 14 -32.72 22.75 -16.90
N GLY A 15 -31.70 22.11 -17.49
CA GLY A 15 -31.87 20.75 -18.01
C GLY A 15 -32.07 19.78 -16.84
N PRO A 16 -32.74 18.63 -17.04
CA PRO A 16 -32.86 17.62 -15.99
C PRO A 16 -31.46 17.30 -15.46
N MET A 17 -31.28 17.30 -14.14
CA MET A 17 -30.02 16.90 -13.51
C MET A 17 -29.66 15.49 -13.97
N GLU A 18 -28.87 15.39 -15.05
CA GLU A 18 -28.10 14.18 -15.30
C GLU A 18 -27.26 13.98 -14.03
N PRO A 19 -27.35 12.80 -13.38
CA PRO A 19 -26.49 12.52 -12.25
C PRO A 19 -25.05 12.71 -12.73
N SER A 20 -24.39 13.74 -12.18
CA SER A 20 -22.97 14.03 -12.40
C SER A 20 -22.21 12.70 -12.37
N PRO A 21 -21.42 12.38 -13.43
CA PRO A 21 -20.76 11.09 -13.56
C PRO A 21 -20.03 10.81 -12.26
N THR A 22 -20.56 9.82 -11.55
CA THR A 22 -20.23 9.40 -10.18
C THR A 22 -18.88 9.91 -9.73
N ASP A 23 -18.89 10.82 -8.76
CA ASP A 23 -17.69 11.25 -8.04
C ASP A 23 -17.08 10.01 -7.37
N VAL A 24 -16.11 9.36 -8.02
CA VAL A 24 -15.40 8.15 -7.54
C VAL A 24 -14.35 8.53 -6.48
N ARG A 25 -14.12 9.83 -6.26
CA ARG A 25 -13.13 10.38 -5.32
C ARG A 25 -13.34 9.96 -3.84
N PRO A 26 -14.55 9.75 -3.30
CA PRO A 26 -14.72 9.32 -1.91
C PRO A 26 -14.42 7.84 -1.69
N LEU A 27 -14.36 7.01 -2.76
CA LEU A 27 -14.10 5.57 -2.65
C LEU A 27 -12.61 5.23 -2.64
N LEU A 28 -11.75 6.08 -3.22
CA LEU A 28 -10.31 5.83 -3.31
C LEU A 28 -9.64 5.48 -1.96
N PRO A 29 -9.86 6.23 -0.87
CA PRO A 29 -9.25 5.91 0.41
C PRO A 29 -9.61 4.51 0.92
N ILE A 30 -10.85 4.08 0.69
CA ILE A 30 -11.35 2.76 1.10
C ILE A 30 -10.64 1.66 0.31
N ILE A 31 -10.42 1.86 -1.00
CA ILE A 31 -9.70 0.90 -1.86
C ILE A 31 -8.29 0.63 -1.32
N PHE A 32 -7.56 1.68 -0.91
CA PHE A 32 -6.23 1.54 -0.33
C PHE A 32 -6.24 0.70 0.95
N TRP A 33 -7.22 0.94 1.83
CA TRP A 33 -7.38 0.17 3.07
C TRP A 33 -7.72 -1.29 2.81
N ILE A 34 -8.62 -1.56 1.86
CA ILE A 34 -9.00 -2.93 1.50
C ILE A 34 -7.78 -3.70 0.98
N ILE A 35 -7.01 -3.12 0.05
CA ILE A 35 -5.83 -3.78 -0.53
C ILE A 35 -4.76 -4.03 0.53
N TRP A 36 -4.48 -3.03 1.37
CA TRP A 36 -3.53 -3.17 2.46
C TRP A 36 -3.91 -4.31 3.41
N PHE A 37 -5.17 -4.33 3.84
CA PHE A 37 -5.68 -5.33 4.76
C PHE A 37 -5.70 -6.72 4.11
N ALA A 38 -6.09 -6.81 2.84
CA ALA A 38 -6.09 -8.07 2.08
C ALA A 38 -4.69 -8.69 2.00
N ILE A 39 -3.66 -7.90 1.66
CA ILE A 39 -2.28 -8.42 1.57
C ILE A 39 -1.75 -8.81 2.96
N LEU A 40 -1.99 -8.00 4.00
CA LEU A 40 -1.58 -8.34 5.35
C LEU A 40 -2.20 -9.67 5.83
N ASN A 41 -3.51 -9.83 5.65
CA ASN A 41 -4.20 -11.06 6.04
C ASN A 41 -3.79 -12.23 5.15
N GLY A 42 -3.59 -12.00 3.85
CA GLY A 42 -3.10 -13.01 2.91
C GLY A 42 -1.78 -13.62 3.39
N LEU A 43 -0.80 -12.77 3.72
CA LEU A 43 0.49 -13.23 4.24
C LEU A 43 0.34 -14.06 5.53
N VAL A 44 -0.48 -13.57 6.48
CA VAL A 44 -0.72 -14.28 7.75
C VAL A 44 -1.38 -15.64 7.49
N MET A 45 -2.38 -15.71 6.61
CA MET A 45 -3.05 -16.96 6.27
C MET A 45 -2.09 -17.94 5.59
N ILE A 46 -1.26 -17.48 4.65
CA ILE A 46 -0.27 -18.35 4.00
C ILE A 46 0.73 -18.89 5.04
N GLN A 47 1.19 -18.08 6.01
CA GLN A 47 2.09 -18.56 7.06
C GLN A 47 1.42 -19.62 7.96
N LEU A 48 0.16 -19.42 8.32
CA LEU A 48 -0.56 -20.35 9.20
C LEU A 48 -0.89 -21.66 8.49
N PHE A 49 -1.31 -21.62 7.22
CA PHE A 49 -1.75 -22.80 6.47
C PHE A 49 -0.63 -23.50 5.70
N ALA A 50 0.22 -22.75 5.00
CA ALA A 50 1.31 -23.30 4.17
C ALA A 50 2.66 -23.33 4.91
N GLY A 51 2.91 -22.38 5.79
CA GLY A 51 4.17 -22.27 6.55
C GLY A 51 4.32 -23.25 7.71
N GLY A 52 3.27 -24.04 8.01
CA GLY A 52 3.28 -24.97 9.14
C GLY A 52 3.09 -24.29 10.51
N GLY A 53 2.55 -23.07 10.54
CA GLY A 53 2.33 -22.29 11.75
C GLY A 53 3.45 -21.28 12.04
N ILE A 54 3.49 -20.79 13.28
CA ILE A 54 4.56 -19.90 13.74
C ILE A 54 5.80 -20.75 14.03
N PRO A 55 6.94 -20.49 13.35
CA PRO A 55 8.20 -21.18 13.63
C PRO A 55 8.58 -21.02 15.12
N LYS A 56 9.01 -22.09 15.78
CA LYS A 56 9.44 -22.08 17.18
C LYS A 56 10.69 -22.94 17.33
N GLY A 57 11.68 -22.45 18.07
CA GLY A 57 12.94 -23.15 18.34
C GLY A 57 14.14 -22.29 17.97
N GLY A 58 15.34 -22.72 18.36
CA GLY A 58 16.60 -22.04 18.01
C GLY A 58 17.19 -22.54 16.70
N ASP A 59 17.91 -21.65 16.00
CA ASP A 59 18.66 -22.01 14.79
C ASP A 59 19.79 -23.01 15.12
N GLN A 60 19.85 -24.11 14.37
CA GLN A 60 20.72 -25.23 14.74
C GLN A 60 22.17 -25.09 14.24
N VAL A 61 22.44 -24.34 13.15
CA VAL A 61 23.79 -24.08 12.62
C VAL A 61 23.81 -22.84 11.73
N GLY A 62 24.60 -21.80 12.03
CA GLY A 62 25.04 -20.71 11.11
C GLY A 62 24.00 -20.06 10.18
N HIS A 63 23.56 -18.82 10.48
CA HIS A 63 22.51 -18.13 9.71
C HIS A 63 22.79 -18.02 8.20
N PRO A 64 21.76 -18.17 7.34
CA PRO A 64 21.91 -18.07 5.88
C PRO A 64 22.10 -16.61 5.45
N VAL A 65 23.34 -16.11 5.52
CA VAL A 65 23.72 -14.70 5.29
C VAL A 65 23.28 -14.19 3.92
N VAL A 66 23.34 -15.02 2.87
CA VAL A 66 22.92 -14.63 1.52
C VAL A 66 21.42 -14.34 1.46
N VAL A 67 20.60 -15.19 2.09
CA VAL A 67 19.14 -15.00 2.12
C VAL A 67 18.78 -13.76 2.92
N LEU A 68 19.45 -13.56 4.06
CA LEU A 68 19.30 -12.35 4.88
C LEU A 68 19.66 -11.09 4.11
N ALA A 69 20.74 -11.11 3.31
CA ALA A 69 21.15 -9.97 2.49
C ALA A 69 20.11 -9.64 1.41
N ILE A 70 19.59 -10.65 0.70
CA ILE A 70 18.55 -10.47 -0.32
C ILE A 70 17.28 -9.89 0.30
N VAL A 71 16.82 -10.46 1.42
CA VAL A 71 15.63 -9.97 2.11
C VAL A 71 15.84 -8.54 2.63
N SER A 72 16.99 -8.26 3.23
CA SER A 72 17.29 -6.92 3.73
C SER A 72 17.27 -5.90 2.58
N GLY A 73 17.80 -6.27 1.42
CA GLY A 73 17.70 -5.49 0.20
C GLY A 73 16.24 -5.23 -0.22
N LEU A 74 15.40 -6.26 -0.25
CA LEU A 74 13.96 -6.14 -0.55
C LEU A 74 13.25 -5.20 0.44
N ALA A 75 13.53 -5.34 1.74
CA ALA A 75 12.96 -4.49 2.79
C ALA A 75 13.36 -3.02 2.61
N LEU A 76 14.64 -2.75 2.32
CA LEU A 76 15.12 -1.40 2.05
C LEU A 76 14.47 -0.79 0.81
N VAL A 77 14.31 -1.55 -0.26
CA VAL A 77 13.62 -1.09 -1.47
C VAL A 77 12.14 -0.78 -1.18
N ALA A 78 11.45 -1.65 -0.43
CA ALA A 78 10.08 -1.39 -0.02
C ALA A 78 9.97 -0.11 0.83
N LEU A 79 10.84 0.07 1.82
CA LEU A 79 10.86 1.29 2.64
C LEU A 79 11.20 2.53 1.81
N ALA A 80 12.11 2.43 0.84
CA ALA A 80 12.42 3.53 -0.08
C ALA A 80 11.20 3.92 -0.92
N ILE A 81 10.41 2.96 -1.40
CA ILE A 81 9.14 3.25 -2.08
C ILE A 81 8.19 4.01 -1.15
N ARG A 82 8.10 3.59 0.12
CA ARG A 82 7.20 4.20 1.10
C ARG A 82 7.55 5.64 1.47
N PHE A 83 8.84 5.90 1.71
CA PHE A 83 9.33 7.17 2.25
C PHE A 83 9.86 8.13 1.20
N VAL A 84 10.29 7.64 0.03
CA VAL A 84 10.84 8.49 -1.04
C VAL A 84 9.85 8.60 -2.20
N VAL A 85 9.36 7.47 -2.72
CA VAL A 85 8.54 7.47 -3.95
C VAL A 85 7.11 7.96 -3.69
N ILE A 86 6.40 7.40 -2.72
CA ILE A 86 4.99 7.75 -2.45
C ILE A 86 4.80 9.25 -2.11
N PRO A 87 5.66 9.90 -1.30
CA PRO A 87 5.52 11.32 -1.00
C PRO A 87 5.76 12.24 -2.21
N GLN A 88 6.56 11.81 -3.19
CA GLN A 88 6.84 12.59 -4.40
C GLN A 88 5.68 12.58 -5.41
N ILE A 89 4.77 11.61 -5.30
CA ILE A 89 3.61 11.52 -6.19
C ILE A 89 2.52 12.48 -5.70
N GLY A 90 2.16 13.47 -6.50
CA GLY A 90 1.07 14.41 -6.18
C GLY A 90 -0.33 13.79 -6.32
N ASP A 91 -0.51 12.91 -7.30
CA ASP A 91 -1.80 12.31 -7.65
C ASP A 91 -2.10 11.05 -6.83
N VAL A 92 -3.24 11.03 -6.14
CA VAL A 92 -3.68 9.90 -5.29
C VAL A 92 -3.87 8.63 -6.12
N VAL A 93 -4.36 8.73 -7.36
CA VAL A 93 -4.55 7.55 -8.23
C VAL A 93 -3.20 6.89 -8.53
N LYS A 94 -2.16 7.69 -8.76
CA LYS A 94 -0.81 7.21 -9.07
C LYS A 94 -0.07 6.66 -7.84
N LYS A 95 -0.52 6.96 -6.62
CA LYS A 95 0.02 6.36 -5.39
C LYS A 95 -0.37 4.90 -5.22
N LEU A 96 -1.50 4.48 -5.80
CA LEU A 96 -2.03 3.13 -5.62
C LEU A 96 -1.08 2.05 -6.18
N PRO A 97 -0.60 2.13 -7.43
CA PRO A 97 0.37 1.17 -7.94
C PRO A 97 1.67 1.13 -7.12
N ALA A 98 2.18 2.28 -6.70
CA ALA A 98 3.41 2.35 -5.88
C ALA A 98 3.24 1.63 -4.53
N MET A 99 2.07 1.77 -3.89
CA MET A 99 1.74 1.04 -2.67
C MET A 99 1.65 -0.47 -2.93
N ILE A 100 0.99 -0.90 -4.01
CA ILE A 100 0.87 -2.32 -4.36
C ILE A 100 2.26 -2.94 -4.57
N VAL A 101 3.16 -2.26 -5.28
CA VAL A 101 4.53 -2.74 -5.49
C VAL A 101 5.29 -2.87 -4.17
N GLY A 102 5.20 -1.86 -3.29
CA GLY A 102 5.83 -1.90 -1.98
C GLY A 102 5.29 -3.02 -1.07
N LEU A 103 3.98 -3.25 -1.11
CA LEU A 103 3.32 -4.35 -0.40
C LEU A 103 3.73 -5.71 -0.95
N ALA A 104 3.78 -5.88 -2.27
CA ALA A 104 4.22 -7.13 -2.90
C ALA A 104 5.69 -7.45 -2.57
N LEU A 105 6.57 -6.45 -2.54
CA LEU A 105 7.96 -6.62 -2.08
C LEU A 105 8.01 -7.07 -0.62
N SER A 106 7.17 -6.47 0.23
CA SER A 106 7.10 -6.79 1.66
C SER A 106 6.53 -8.20 1.90
N GLU A 107 5.51 -8.61 1.16
CA GLU A 107 4.95 -9.96 1.18
C GLU A 107 5.97 -10.99 0.67
N GLY A 108 6.71 -10.64 -0.39
CA GLY A 108 7.78 -11.47 -0.93
C GLY A 108 8.84 -11.85 0.10
N ILE A 109 9.15 -10.96 1.04
CA ILE A 109 10.04 -11.27 2.18
C ILE A 109 9.52 -12.45 3.00
N GLY A 110 8.22 -12.44 3.33
CA GLY A 110 7.59 -13.50 4.09
C GLY A 110 7.52 -14.82 3.31
N ILE A 111 7.22 -14.75 2.01
CA ILE A 111 7.21 -15.93 1.13
C ILE A 111 8.60 -16.56 1.02
N VAL A 112 9.65 -15.74 0.83
CA VAL A 112 11.04 -16.21 0.82
C VAL A 112 11.41 -16.84 2.16
N GLY A 113 11.05 -16.20 3.28
CA GLY A 113 11.25 -16.78 4.61
C GLY A 113 10.57 -18.13 4.77
N MET A 114 9.37 -18.31 4.21
CA MET A 114 8.61 -19.54 4.36
C MET A 114 9.18 -20.70 3.52
N PHE A 115 9.46 -20.45 2.25
CA PHE A 115 9.78 -21.50 1.28
C PHE A 115 11.26 -21.67 0.98
N VAL A 116 12.07 -20.61 1.10
CA VAL A 116 13.50 -20.63 0.73
C VAL A 116 14.37 -20.94 1.94
N VAL A 117 14.04 -20.39 3.11
CA VAL A 117 14.78 -20.70 4.34
C VAL A 117 14.47 -22.13 4.76
N GLY A 118 15.50 -22.89 5.12
CA GLY A 118 15.37 -24.27 5.60
C GLY A 118 14.55 -24.39 6.87
N LYS A 119 14.18 -25.62 7.25
CA LYS A 119 13.40 -25.87 8.49
C LYS A 119 14.30 -25.83 9.74
N GLU A 120 15.60 -25.96 9.54
CA GLU A 120 16.66 -25.90 10.53
C GLU A 120 16.94 -24.47 11.07
N PHE A 121 16.28 -23.47 10.49
CA PHE A 121 16.39 -22.05 10.85
C PHE A 121 15.05 -21.41 11.32
N PRO A 122 14.39 -21.95 12.36
CA PRO A 122 13.10 -21.43 12.81
C PRO A 122 13.15 -19.97 13.27
N ASP A 123 14.21 -19.51 13.94
CA ASP A 123 14.32 -18.12 14.40
C ASP A 123 14.47 -17.16 13.23
N THR A 124 15.30 -17.53 12.24
CA THR A 124 15.45 -16.75 11.01
C THR A 124 14.11 -16.64 10.29
N LYS A 125 13.35 -17.74 10.15
CA LYS A 125 12.00 -17.71 9.54
C LYS A 125 11.05 -16.78 10.28
N GLN A 126 11.03 -16.85 11.60
CA GLN A 126 10.20 -15.99 12.42
C GLN A 126 10.60 -14.52 12.25
N ALA A 127 11.90 -14.20 12.25
CA ALA A 127 12.39 -12.83 12.06
C ALA A 127 11.98 -12.27 10.69
N LEU A 128 12.06 -13.09 9.64
CA LEU A 128 11.65 -12.73 8.28
C LEU A 128 10.13 -12.53 8.16
N PHE A 129 9.35 -13.35 8.85
CA PHE A 129 7.90 -13.19 8.90
C PHE A 129 7.50 -11.90 9.64
N VAL A 130 8.12 -11.63 10.80
CA VAL A 130 7.88 -10.41 11.56
C VAL A 130 8.33 -9.17 10.79
N SER A 131 9.48 -9.23 10.10
CA SER A 131 9.96 -8.11 9.30
C SER A 131 9.04 -7.82 8.11
N ALA A 132 8.52 -8.86 7.44
CA ALA A 132 7.51 -8.70 6.40
C ALA A 132 6.25 -7.99 6.92
N ILE A 133 5.74 -8.40 8.10
CA ILE A 133 4.60 -7.75 8.75
C ILE A 133 4.91 -6.29 9.04
N VAL A 134 6.05 -5.99 9.67
CA VAL A 134 6.44 -4.60 10.00
C VAL A 134 6.54 -3.74 8.74
N CYS A 135 7.13 -4.27 7.66
CA CYS A 135 7.18 -3.59 6.38
C CYS A 135 5.77 -3.32 5.83
N ILE A 136 4.87 -4.31 5.81
CA ILE A 136 3.48 -4.12 5.37
C ILE A 136 2.77 -3.08 6.24
N LEU A 137 2.93 -3.12 7.56
CA LEU A 137 2.31 -2.16 8.48
C LEU A 137 2.77 -0.72 8.20
N SER A 138 4.03 -0.52 7.80
CA SER A 138 4.56 0.80 7.43
C SER A 138 3.84 1.43 6.22
N PHE A 139 3.23 0.60 5.36
CA PHE A 139 2.44 1.01 4.20
C PHE A 139 0.97 1.33 4.50
N ALA A 140 0.58 1.42 5.78
CA ALA A 140 -0.78 1.83 6.15
C ALA A 140 -1.18 3.16 5.46
N PRO A 141 -2.36 3.22 4.80
CA PRO A 141 -2.66 4.26 3.80
C PRO A 141 -3.16 5.59 4.38
N PHE A 142 -2.52 6.09 5.44
CA PHE A 142 -2.89 7.36 6.08
C PHE A 142 -2.68 8.60 5.19
N TYR A 143 -1.96 8.47 4.08
CA TYR A 143 -1.66 9.52 3.11
C TYR A 143 -2.75 9.70 2.02
N ALA A 144 -3.75 8.82 1.97
CA ALA A 144 -4.84 8.87 0.99
C ALA A 144 -6.04 9.68 1.52
N LYS A 145 -5.82 10.92 2.00
CA LYS A 145 -6.92 11.80 2.44
C LYS A 145 -7.50 12.57 1.25
N PRO A 146 -8.84 12.66 1.10
CA PRO A 146 -9.45 13.54 0.11
C PRO A 146 -9.11 15.00 0.44
N SER A 147 -8.47 15.73 -0.47
CA SER A 147 -8.26 17.17 -0.30
C SER A 147 -9.59 17.91 -0.50
N VAL A 148 -10.08 18.54 0.57
CA VAL A 148 -11.31 19.34 0.59
C VAL A 148 -11.19 20.65 -0.22
N SER A 149 -10.03 20.95 -0.82
CA SER A 149 -9.75 22.23 -1.48
C SER A 149 -10.42 22.43 -2.85
N GLU A 150 -11.09 21.43 -3.41
CA GLU A 150 -11.69 21.51 -4.75
C GLU A 150 -13.23 21.60 -4.68
N ARG A 151 -13.73 22.31 -3.66
CA ARG A 151 -15.15 22.67 -3.50
C ARG A 151 -15.44 24.15 -3.71
N ARG A 152 -14.50 24.89 -4.31
CA ARG A 152 -14.69 26.28 -4.73
C ARG A 152 -13.98 26.48 -6.05
N PHE A 153 -14.71 26.50 -7.16
CA PHE A 153 -14.69 27.52 -8.20
C PHE A 153 -15.96 27.36 -9.03
#